data_AF-A0A964UYS5-F1
#
_entry.id   AF-A0A964UYS5-F1
#
_cell.length_a   1.000
_cell.length_b   1.000
_cell.length_c   1.000
_cell.angle_alpha   90.00
_cell.angle_beta   90.00
_cell.angle_gamma   90.00
#
_symmetry.space_group_name_H-M   'P 1'
#
loop_
_entity.id
_entity.type
_entity.pdbx_description
1 polymer ?
#
loop_
_entity_poly.entity_id
_entity_poly.type
_entity_poly.pdbx_seq_one_letter_code
_entity_poly.pdbx_strand_id
1 'polypeptide(L)'
;MICYGATVLDLAEDLVDAYAEVFSAPPWNEDEETIQRFHYRLRSAAGRPGFRAVLSQSRTGIDGFAIAWLTPKSLPDTPTYAKVAAQLGRDRVAELLVGALELDELAVRRHARPQGLGR
;
A
#
# COMPACT_ATOMS: atom_id res chain seq x y z
N MET A 1 11.30 -5.35 8.50
CA MET A 1 12.21 -4.39 7.84
C MET A 1 11.41 -3.17 7.41
N ILE A 2 11.99 -1.97 7.37
CA ILE A 2 11.37 -0.79 6.75
C ILE A 2 12.24 -0.34 5.57
N CYS A 3 11.63 -0.10 4.42
CA CYS A 3 12.25 0.41 3.21
C CYS A 3 11.72 1.81 2.90
N TYR A 4 12.55 2.68 2.32
CA TYR A 4 12.20 4.06 1.99
C TYR A 4 12.50 4.35 0.52
N GLY A 5 11.61 5.12 -0.11
CA GLY A 5 11.71 5.48 -1.52
C GLY A 5 12.05 4.30 -2.44
N ALA A 6 13.01 4.53 -3.34
CA ALA A 6 13.39 3.57 -4.38
C ALA A 6 14.05 2.27 -3.88
N THR A 7 14.51 2.19 -2.61
CA THR A 7 15.15 0.95 -2.10
C THR A 7 14.18 -0.23 -2.04
N VAL A 8 12.86 0.03 -2.06
CA VAL A 8 11.84 -1.02 -2.13
C VAL A 8 11.86 -1.77 -3.47
N LEU A 9 12.40 -1.14 -4.53
CA LEU A 9 12.38 -1.70 -5.88
C LEU A 9 13.35 -2.88 -6.03
N ASP A 10 14.34 -3.00 -5.17
CA ASP A 10 15.22 -4.17 -5.07
C ASP A 10 14.45 -5.43 -4.62
N LEU A 11 13.24 -5.27 -4.08
CA LEU A 11 12.34 -6.33 -3.59
C LEU A 11 11.06 -6.44 -4.42
N ALA A 12 11.03 -5.85 -5.62
CA ALA A 12 9.81 -5.73 -6.41
C ALA A 12 9.21 -7.08 -6.81
N GLU A 13 10.04 -8.07 -7.16
CA GLU A 13 9.57 -9.40 -7.55
C GLU A 13 8.89 -10.13 -6.38
N ASP A 14 9.53 -10.17 -5.20
CA ASP A 14 8.97 -10.77 -3.99
C ASP A 14 7.67 -10.06 -3.54
N LEU A 15 7.61 -8.74 -3.73
CA LEU A 15 6.41 -7.95 -3.43
C LEU A 15 5.27 -8.26 -4.38
N VAL A 16 5.54 -8.41 -5.68
CA VAL A 16 4.53 -8.79 -6.68
C VAL A 16 4.01 -10.19 -6.40
N ASP A 17 4.88 -11.13 -6.03
CA ASP A 17 4.50 -12.50 -5.65
C ASP A 17 3.62 -12.51 -4.39
N ALA A 18 3.95 -11.71 -3.38
CA ALA A 18 3.12 -11.58 -2.18
C ALA A 18 1.78 -10.87 -2.47
N TYR A 19 1.81 -9.83 -3.31
CA TYR A 19 0.63 -9.09 -3.74
C TYR A 19 -0.32 -10.02 -4.52
N ALA A 20 0.20 -10.80 -5.47
CA ALA A 20 -0.57 -11.75 -6.28
C ALA A 20 -1.34 -12.77 -5.41
N GLU A 21 -0.69 -13.41 -4.43
CA GLU A 21 -1.36 -14.37 -3.54
C GLU A 21 -2.52 -13.74 -2.76
N VAL A 22 -2.31 -12.51 -2.25
CA VAL A 22 -3.26 -11.87 -1.35
C VAL A 22 -4.43 -11.24 -2.11
N PHE A 23 -4.16 -10.48 -3.17
CA PHE A 23 -5.16 -9.67 -3.87
C PHE A 23 -5.91 -10.43 -4.97
N SER A 24 -5.40 -11.56 -5.45
CA SER A 24 -6.20 -12.49 -6.29
C SER A 24 -7.31 -13.21 -5.50
N ALA A 25 -7.27 -13.17 -4.18
CA ALA A 25 -8.29 -13.75 -3.31
C ALA A 25 -9.39 -12.73 -2.95
N PRO A 26 -10.56 -13.20 -2.46
CA PRO A 26 -11.58 -12.32 -1.92
C PRO A 26 -11.06 -11.41 -0.78
N PRO A 27 -11.57 -10.18 -0.66
CA PRO A 27 -12.68 -9.60 -1.46
C PRO A 27 -12.26 -8.99 -2.80
N TRP A 28 -10.96 -8.82 -3.04
CA TRP A 28 -10.45 -8.06 -4.19
C TRP A 28 -10.60 -8.83 -5.50
N ASN A 29 -10.23 -10.12 -5.52
CA ASN A 29 -10.30 -10.98 -6.70
C ASN A 29 -9.64 -10.34 -7.94
N GLU A 30 -8.50 -9.70 -7.75
CA GLU A 30 -7.78 -9.04 -8.85
C GLU A 30 -7.32 -10.04 -9.90
N ASP A 31 -7.45 -9.63 -11.16
CA ASP A 31 -7.00 -10.42 -12.30
C ASP A 31 -5.49 -10.26 -12.54
N GLU A 32 -4.96 -11.14 -13.39
CA GLU A 32 -3.54 -11.16 -13.73
C GLU A 32 -3.05 -9.82 -14.28
N GLU A 33 -3.87 -9.11 -15.07
CA GLU A 33 -3.51 -7.80 -15.60
C GLU A 33 -3.31 -6.77 -14.46
N THR A 34 -4.20 -6.76 -13.47
CA THR A 34 -4.10 -5.87 -12.31
C THR A 34 -2.88 -6.20 -11.45
N ILE A 35 -2.61 -7.50 -11.24
CA ILE A 35 -1.40 -7.95 -10.55
C ILE A 35 -0.14 -7.48 -11.30
N GLN A 36 -0.07 -7.65 -12.63
CA GLN A 36 1.08 -7.20 -13.42
C GLN A 36 1.27 -5.66 -13.36
N ARG A 37 0.17 -4.91 -13.26
CA ARG A 37 0.20 -3.45 -13.11
C ARG A 37 0.76 -3.00 -11.76
N PHE A 38 0.77 -3.85 -10.74
CA PHE A 38 1.31 -3.52 -9.42
C PHE A 38 2.78 -3.10 -9.48
N HIS A 39 3.61 -3.75 -10.31
CA HIS A 39 5.02 -3.36 -10.46
C HIS A 39 5.19 -1.89 -10.90
N TYR A 40 4.37 -1.42 -11.84
CA TYR A 40 4.39 -0.03 -12.29
C TYR A 40 3.84 0.92 -11.22
N ARG A 41 2.78 0.52 -10.50
CA ARG A 41 2.26 1.29 -9.36
C ARG A 41 3.30 1.43 -8.27
N LEU A 42 4.01 0.36 -7.91
CA LEU A 42 5.07 0.36 -6.91
C LEU A 42 6.20 1.32 -7.29
N ARG A 43 6.65 1.30 -8.56
CA ARG A 43 7.69 2.22 -9.05
C ARG A 43 7.26 3.68 -8.97
N SER A 44 6.01 3.97 -9.32
CA SER A 44 5.44 5.33 -9.19
C SER A 44 5.32 5.74 -7.72
N ALA A 45 4.82 4.84 -6.86
CA ALA A 45 4.63 5.06 -5.44
C ALA A 45 5.97 5.32 -4.72
N ALA A 46 7.03 4.60 -5.06
CA ALA A 46 8.37 4.76 -4.50
C ALA A 46 8.95 6.18 -4.69
N GLY A 47 8.45 6.94 -5.68
CA GLY A 47 8.81 8.35 -5.89
C GLY A 47 8.00 9.34 -5.06
N ARG A 48 6.96 8.90 -4.34
CA ARG A 48 6.07 9.81 -3.59
C ARG A 48 6.75 10.31 -2.30
N PRO A 49 6.52 11.58 -1.92
CA PRO A 49 7.01 12.11 -0.65
C PRO A 49 6.59 11.24 0.55
N GLY A 50 7.58 10.89 1.38
CA GLY A 50 7.36 10.10 2.58
C GLY A 50 6.91 8.65 2.35
N PHE A 51 7.11 8.12 1.14
CA PHE A 51 6.95 6.70 0.85
C PHE A 51 7.76 5.85 1.84
N ARG A 52 7.10 4.84 2.39
CA ARG A 52 7.71 3.81 3.22
C ARG A 52 6.98 2.48 3.02
N ALA A 53 7.73 1.40 3.04
CA ALA A 53 7.17 0.05 3.10
C ALA A 53 7.67 -0.66 4.35
N VAL A 54 6.80 -1.38 5.04
CA VAL A 54 7.16 -2.28 6.14
C VAL A 54 6.96 -3.70 5.66
N LEU A 55 7.97 -4.55 5.86
CA LEU A 55 8.02 -5.91 5.34
C LEU A 55 8.31 -6.90 6.47
N SER A 56 7.63 -8.05 6.43
CA SER A 56 8.00 -9.25 7.17
C SER A 56 8.43 -10.32 6.18
N GLN A 57 9.57 -10.95 6.45
CA GLN A 57 10.22 -11.90 5.57
C GLN A 57 10.57 -13.18 6.29
N SER A 58 10.51 -14.29 5.56
CA SER A 58 11.01 -15.60 5.96
C SER A 58 11.90 -16.18 4.87
N ARG A 59 12.27 -17.46 5.01
CA ARG A 59 13.05 -18.17 3.98
C ARG A 59 12.27 -18.36 2.67
N THR A 60 10.96 -18.19 2.69
CA THR A 60 10.07 -18.35 1.53
C THR A 60 9.70 -17.02 0.87
N GLY A 61 10.36 -15.91 1.26
CA GLY A 61 10.11 -14.57 0.71
C GLY A 61 9.35 -13.67 1.67
N ILE A 62 8.54 -12.76 1.14
CA ILE A 62 7.74 -11.80 1.92
C ILE A 62 6.48 -12.48 2.44
N ASP A 63 6.33 -12.57 3.77
CA ASP A 63 5.15 -13.11 4.44
C ASP A 63 4.02 -12.07 4.56
N GLY A 64 4.38 -10.79 4.56
CA GLY A 64 3.44 -9.68 4.59
C GLY A 64 4.12 -8.33 4.45
N PHE A 65 3.37 -7.34 3.99
CA PHE A 65 3.84 -5.98 3.80
C PHE A 65 2.76 -4.93 4.02
N ALA A 66 3.21 -3.71 4.28
CA ALA A 66 2.40 -2.51 4.30
C ALA A 66 3.10 -1.41 3.48
N ILE A 67 2.37 -0.69 2.62
CA ILE A 67 2.90 0.43 1.83
C ILE A 67 2.13 1.70 2.18
N ALA A 68 2.86 2.77 2.47
CA ALA A 68 2.27 4.03 2.84
C ALA A 68 3.07 5.24 2.32
N TRP A 69 2.42 6.38 2.17
CA TRP A 69 3.05 7.67 1.81
C TRP A 69 2.34 8.83 2.48
N LEU A 70 2.97 10.01 2.44
CA LEU A 70 2.29 11.22 2.91
C LEU A 70 1.29 11.70 1.87
N THR A 71 0.09 12.03 2.32
CA THR A 71 -0.88 12.74 1.49
C THR A 71 -0.35 14.13 1.11
N PRO A 72 -0.64 14.60 -0.11
CA PRO A 72 -0.19 15.90 -0.57
C PRO A 72 -0.90 17.07 0.14
N LYS A 73 -0.37 18.28 -0.02
CA LYS A 73 -1.00 19.53 0.45
C LYS A 73 -2.40 19.78 -0.11
N SER A 74 -2.67 19.24 -1.30
CA SER A 74 -3.98 19.26 -1.94
C SER A 74 -4.33 17.84 -2.30
N LEU A 75 -5.39 17.31 -1.71
CA LEU A 75 -5.81 15.93 -1.95
C LEU A 75 -6.11 15.71 -3.44
N PRO A 76 -5.78 14.53 -3.99
CA PRO A 76 -6.09 14.20 -5.38
C PRO A 76 -7.58 14.35 -5.70
N ASP A 77 -7.88 14.87 -6.88
CA ASP A 77 -9.25 14.95 -7.38
C ASP A 77 -9.71 13.58 -7.89
N THR A 78 -10.09 12.71 -6.95
CA THR A 78 -10.65 11.39 -7.26
C THR A 78 -12.01 11.23 -6.60
N PRO A 79 -12.90 10.37 -7.15
CA PRO A 79 -14.19 10.10 -6.55
C PRO A 79 -14.11 9.65 -5.08
N THR A 80 -13.04 8.94 -4.69
CA THR A 80 -12.81 8.48 -3.32
C THR A 80 -12.54 9.64 -2.38
N TYR A 81 -11.55 10.50 -2.69
CA TYR A 81 -11.27 11.67 -1.85
C TYR A 81 -12.43 12.66 -1.85
N ALA A 82 -13.15 12.84 -2.95
CA ALA A 82 -14.33 13.68 -3.00
C ALA A 82 -15.43 13.21 -2.01
N LYS A 83 -15.69 11.90 -1.93
CA LYS A 83 -16.64 11.33 -0.96
C LYS A 83 -16.21 11.52 0.48
N VAL A 84 -14.91 11.37 0.77
CA VAL A 84 -14.38 11.57 2.13
C VAL A 84 -14.43 13.05 2.50
N ALA A 85 -14.01 13.93 1.60
CA ALA A 85 -14.01 15.37 1.81
C ALA A 85 -15.44 15.93 2.02
N ALA A 86 -16.43 15.40 1.30
CA ALA A 86 -17.84 15.77 1.48
C ALA A 86 -18.37 15.41 2.88
N GLN A 87 -17.90 14.32 3.48
CA GLN A 87 -18.32 13.89 4.82
C GLN A 87 -17.59 14.60 5.94
N LEU A 88 -16.29 14.85 5.78
CA LEU A 88 -15.47 15.49 6.82
C LEU A 88 -15.60 17.01 6.82
N GLY A 89 -15.87 17.61 5.66
CA GLY A 89 -15.79 19.06 5.49
C GLY A 89 -14.34 19.57 5.44
N ARG A 90 -14.19 20.82 5.00
CA ARG A 90 -12.87 21.42 4.71
C ARG A 90 -11.91 21.40 5.91
N ASP A 91 -12.40 21.78 7.09
CA ASP A 91 -11.54 21.96 8.26
C ASP A 91 -10.96 20.62 8.75
N ARG A 92 -11.81 19.57 8.81
CA ARG A 92 -11.34 18.22 9.19
C ARG A 92 -10.48 17.58 8.11
N VAL A 93 -10.69 17.89 6.83
CA VAL A 93 -9.77 17.46 5.77
C VAL A 93 -8.38 18.07 6.00
N ALA A 94 -8.31 19.37 6.27
CA ALA A 94 -7.05 20.06 6.53
C ALA A 94 -6.34 19.52 7.78
N GLU A 95 -7.09 19.24 8.84
CA GLU A 95 -6.56 18.72 10.11
C GLU A 95 -6.13 17.25 10.04
N LEU A 96 -6.96 16.38 9.46
CA LEU A 96 -6.79 14.92 9.57
C LEU A 96 -6.12 14.29 8.36
N LEU A 97 -6.29 14.88 7.16
CA LEU A 97 -5.90 14.22 5.92
C LEU A 97 -4.73 14.89 5.21
N VAL A 98 -4.41 16.16 5.45
CA VAL A 98 -3.28 16.82 4.78
C VAL A 98 -1.97 16.48 5.50
N GLY A 99 -1.00 15.93 4.76
CA GLY A 99 0.28 15.48 5.33
C GLY A 99 0.17 14.25 6.25
N ALA A 100 -0.97 13.59 6.26
CA ALA A 100 -1.19 12.34 6.97
C ALA A 100 -0.45 11.19 6.29
N LEU A 101 -0.13 10.14 7.05
CA LEU A 101 0.39 8.90 6.49
C LEU A 101 -0.78 8.04 6.01
N GLU A 102 -0.95 7.97 4.69
CA GLU A 102 -1.94 7.13 4.05
C GLU A 102 -1.37 5.75 3.79
N LEU A 103 -2.04 4.73 4.33
CA LEU A 103 -1.77 3.32 4.06
C LEU A 103 -2.55 2.92 2.80
N ASP A 104 -1.82 2.55 1.75
CA ASP A 104 -2.40 2.15 0.46
C ASP A 104 -2.59 0.63 0.40
N GLU A 105 -1.55 -0.11 0.79
CA GLU A 105 -1.56 -1.58 0.74
C GLU A 105 -1.27 -2.16 2.12
N LEU A 106 -2.03 -3.19 2.51
CA LEU A 106 -1.75 -4.05 3.65
C LEU A 106 -2.04 -5.50 3.25
N ALA A 107 -0.99 -6.30 3.18
CA ALA A 107 -1.05 -7.66 2.68
C ALA A 107 -0.39 -8.63 3.65
N VAL A 108 -1.09 -9.74 3.94
CA VAL A 108 -0.55 -10.85 4.74
C VAL A 108 -0.90 -12.16 4.06
N ARG A 109 0.13 -12.93 3.69
CA ARG A 109 -0.01 -14.26 3.09
C ARG A 109 -0.73 -15.21 4.03
N ARG A 110 -1.45 -16.18 3.46
CA ARG A 110 -2.40 -17.01 4.22
C ARG A 110 -1.75 -17.74 5.40
N HIS A 111 -0.54 -18.26 5.22
CA HIS A 111 0.19 -18.99 6.26
C HIS A 111 0.64 -18.11 7.44
N ALA A 112 0.82 -16.81 7.22
CA ALA A 112 1.32 -15.88 8.23
C ALA A 112 0.20 -15.22 9.07
N ARG A 113 -1.06 -15.28 8.60
CA ARG A 113 -2.22 -14.67 9.28
C ARG A 113 -2.42 -15.13 10.73
N PRO A 114 -2.34 -16.44 11.07
CA PRO A 114 -2.60 -16.91 12.44
C PRO A 114 -1.64 -16.35 13.50
N GLN A 115 -0.50 -15.80 13.07
CA GLN A 115 0.53 -15.25 13.96
C GLN A 115 0.26 -13.79 14.35
N GLY A 116 -0.83 -13.19 13.84
CA GLY A 116 -1.17 -11.80 14.12
C GLY A 116 -0.27 -10.79 13.38
N LEU A 117 0.37 -11.19 12.28
CA LEU A 117 1.33 -10.36 11.55
C LEU A 117 0.74 -9.03 11.02
N GLY A 118 -0.57 -8.99 10.75
CA GLY A 118 -1.25 -7.78 10.25
C GLY A 118 -1.76 -6.84 11.34
N ARG A 119 -1.38 -7.03 12.61
CA ARG A 119 -1.86 -6.22 13.75
C ARG A 119 -0.96 -5.05 14.08
#